data_AF-A0A953WDA8-F1
#
_entry.id   AF-A0A953WDA8-F1
#
_cell.length_a   1.000
_cell.length_b   1.000
_cell.length_c   1.000
_cell.angle_alpha   90.00
_cell.angle_beta   90.00
_cell.angle_gamma   90.00
#
_symmetry.space_group_name_H-M   'P 1'
#
loop_
_entity.id
_entity.type
_entity.pdbx_description
1 polymer ?
#
loop_
_entity_poly.entity_id
_entity_poly.type
_entity_poly.pdbx_seq_one_letter_code
_entity_poly.pdbx_strand_id
1 'polypeptide(L)'
;MTAVKPFTDEQLRTLINLRQRYEVWMDAERALARMPYDLRIKTVSGKSYLYEIFDRSGNGKSLGRLDDALEEKFHAYRQEKQQMQAQRDGAWGVLEESARLYRALRLPMLSSGAGPILQECDRRGLMGSHLLVVGTNAIAAYALEAAGFLVGAPEETEDFDLAWSAIESEGRDTLLWDMLKSVDPTFTVNTERTFQARNAKAYEVEILVAPSRAETLGRRDRPRPVPLPEQEWLLLGRPVDQVVACRDGTPVRIIAPDPRWFALQKLWMSEKEGRNPLKRPKDRRQGVALLNAIDEAMPQFSLDESFEAELPDELKPHYRKWRLG
;
A
#
# COMPACT_ATOMS: atom_id res chain seq x y z
N MET A 1 10.90 14.35 -27.48
CA MET A 1 10.50 15.15 -26.29
C MET A 1 10.96 14.39 -25.08
N THR A 2 11.45 15.05 -24.04
CA THR A 2 11.88 14.41 -22.80
C THR A 2 10.70 13.68 -22.13
N ALA A 3 10.89 12.43 -21.76
CA ALA A 3 9.88 11.58 -21.13
C ALA A 3 9.74 11.86 -19.62
N VAL A 4 10.82 12.33 -18.99
CA VAL A 4 10.86 12.64 -17.57
C VAL A 4 11.26 14.10 -17.36
N LYS A 5 10.50 14.83 -16.55
CA LYS A 5 10.96 16.13 -16.03
C LYS A 5 11.68 15.87 -14.69
N PRO A 6 13.02 16.01 -14.63
CA PRO A 6 13.77 15.66 -13.43
C PRO A 6 13.32 16.47 -12.22
N PHE A 7 13.36 15.85 -11.04
CA PHE A 7 13.20 16.56 -9.78
C PHE A 7 14.40 17.47 -9.50
N THR A 8 14.13 18.55 -8.78
CA THR A 8 15.16 19.43 -8.22
C THR A 8 15.90 18.76 -7.06
N ASP A 9 17.09 19.25 -6.72
CA ASP A 9 17.86 18.74 -5.56
C ASP A 9 17.06 18.80 -4.25
N GLU A 10 16.24 19.84 -4.07
CA GLU A 10 15.39 19.98 -2.88
C GLU A 10 14.31 18.91 -2.81
N GLN A 11 13.70 18.60 -3.95
CA GLN A 11 12.73 17.52 -4.09
C GLN A 11 13.39 16.17 -3.79
N LEU A 12 14.56 15.88 -4.38
CA LEU A 12 15.30 14.64 -4.13
C LEU A 12 15.68 14.48 -2.65
N ARG A 13 16.19 15.56 -2.02
CA ARG A 13 16.50 15.58 -0.58
C ARG A 13 15.28 15.31 0.28
N THR A 14 14.13 15.90 -0.09
CA THR A 14 12.87 15.70 0.62
C THR A 14 12.39 14.25 0.54
N LEU A 15 12.52 13.61 -0.63
CA LEU A 15 12.18 12.20 -0.83
C LEU A 15 13.01 11.28 0.05
N ILE A 16 14.34 11.48 0.09
CA ILE A 16 15.25 10.69 0.92
C ILE A 16 14.88 10.82 2.41
N ASN A 17 14.70 12.06 2.88
CA ASN A 17 14.32 12.33 4.27
C ASN A 17 12.96 11.72 4.62
N LEU A 18 11.96 11.86 3.74
CA LEU A 18 10.62 11.31 3.94
C LEU A 18 10.68 9.79 4.13
N ARG A 19 11.38 9.08 3.25
CA ARG A 19 11.55 7.62 3.35
C ARG A 19 12.18 7.21 4.68
N GLN A 20 13.33 7.77 5.02
CA GLN A 20 14.05 7.41 6.24
C GLN A 20 13.20 7.64 7.49
N ARG A 21 12.49 8.77 7.57
CA ARG A 21 11.64 9.13 8.71
C ARG A 21 10.39 8.25 8.77
N TYR A 22 9.84 7.87 7.62
CA TYR A 22 8.69 6.98 7.53
C TYR A 22 9.05 5.58 8.05
N GLU A 23 10.19 5.03 7.66
CA GLU A 23 10.66 3.71 8.12
C GLU A 23 10.82 3.68 9.64
N VAL A 24 11.47 4.70 10.22
CA VAL A 24 11.61 4.83 11.68
C VAL A 24 10.26 4.89 12.39
N TRP A 25 9.32 5.70 11.88
CA TRP A 25 7.97 5.80 12.44
C TRP A 25 7.19 4.48 12.31
N MET A 26 7.23 3.84 11.14
CA MET A 26 6.51 2.60 10.90
C MET A 26 7.04 1.44 11.75
N ASP A 27 8.36 1.39 12.00
CA ASP A 27 8.94 0.41 12.92
C ASP A 27 8.46 0.64 14.36
N ALA A 28 8.35 1.89 14.81
CA ALA A 28 7.76 2.22 16.10
C ALA A 28 6.27 1.85 16.19
N GLU A 29 5.48 2.10 15.13
CA GLU A 29 4.07 1.67 15.02
C GLU A 29 3.92 0.15 15.12
N ARG A 30 4.76 -0.60 14.39
CA ARG A 30 4.76 -2.07 14.42
C ARG A 30 5.20 -2.62 15.77
N ALA A 31 6.20 -2.02 16.41
CA ALA A 31 6.64 -2.41 17.74
C ALA A 31 5.52 -2.23 18.76
N LEU A 32 4.86 -1.07 18.76
CA LEU A 32 3.73 -0.81 19.65
C LEU A 32 2.55 -1.76 19.38
N ALA A 33 2.28 -2.08 18.12
CA ALA A 33 1.23 -3.01 17.72
C ALA A 33 1.45 -4.47 18.17
N ARG A 34 2.70 -4.87 18.43
CA ARG A 34 3.04 -6.21 18.94
C ARG A 34 2.86 -6.32 20.46
N MET A 35 2.81 -5.19 21.17
CA MET A 35 2.55 -5.20 22.61
C MET A 35 1.10 -5.68 22.89
N PRO A 36 0.86 -6.34 24.04
CA PRO A 36 -0.50 -6.56 24.51
C PRO A 36 -1.29 -5.25 24.53
N TYR A 37 -2.57 -5.31 24.16
CA TYR A 37 -3.39 -4.10 23.98
C TYR A 37 -3.46 -3.24 25.26
N ASP A 38 -3.72 -3.85 26.43
CA ASP A 38 -3.58 -3.18 27.72
C ASP A 38 -3.36 -4.19 28.86
N LEU A 39 -2.68 -3.77 29.92
CA LEU A 39 -2.72 -4.44 31.21
C LEU A 39 -3.48 -3.54 32.20
N ARG A 40 -4.37 -4.15 33.00
CA ARG A 40 -5.18 -3.44 34.00
C ARG A 40 -5.24 -4.20 35.30
N ILE A 41 -5.04 -3.49 36.41
CA ILE A 41 -5.36 -4.01 37.75
C ILE A 41 -6.85 -3.76 38.00
N LYS A 42 -7.59 -4.80 38.38
CA LYS A 42 -9.00 -4.71 38.79
C LYS A 42 -9.17 -5.31 40.18
N THR A 43 -9.96 -4.65 41.02
CA THR A 43 -10.32 -5.17 42.35
C THR A 43 -11.71 -5.81 42.28
N VAL A 44 -11.78 -7.08 42.67
CA VAL A 44 -13.01 -7.88 42.69
C VAL A 44 -13.15 -8.49 44.08
N SER A 45 -14.25 -8.17 44.77
CA SER A 45 -14.55 -8.66 46.14
C SER A 45 -13.38 -8.49 47.12
N GLY A 46 -12.75 -7.30 47.12
CA GLY A 46 -11.65 -6.94 48.02
C GLY A 46 -10.27 -7.53 47.65
N LYS A 47 -10.15 -8.25 46.54
CA LYS A 47 -8.87 -8.79 46.04
C LYS A 47 -8.52 -8.16 44.70
N SER A 48 -7.27 -7.77 44.51
CA SER A 48 -6.77 -7.22 43.25
C SER A 48 -6.27 -8.32 42.33
N TYR A 49 -6.48 -8.14 41.02
CA TYR A 49 -6.09 -9.08 39.97
C TYR A 49 -5.52 -8.30 38.80
N LEU A 50 -4.50 -8.85 38.15
CA LEU A 50 -4.01 -8.32 36.89
C LEU A 50 -4.83 -8.92 35.74
N TYR A 51 -5.22 -8.09 34.78
CA TYR A 51 -5.91 -8.49 33.57
C TYR A 51 -5.11 -8.08 32.34
N GLU A 52 -5.04 -8.99 31.37
CA GLU A 52 -4.62 -8.71 30.01
C GLU A 52 -5.86 -8.41 29.18
N ILE A 53 -5.96 -7.19 28.68
CA ILE A 53 -7.04 -6.73 27.81
C ILE A 53 -6.60 -6.92 26.37
N PHE A 54 -7.48 -7.47 25.54
CA PHE A 54 -7.23 -7.79 24.14
C PHE A 54 -7.73 -6.71 23.18
N ASP A 55 -8.75 -5.93 23.58
CA ASP A 55 -9.38 -4.96 22.69
C ASP A 55 -10.00 -3.77 23.42
N ARG A 56 -10.48 -2.81 22.62
CA ARG A 56 -11.17 -1.60 23.10
C ARG A 56 -12.49 -1.86 23.82
N SER A 57 -13.13 -3.01 23.57
CA SER A 57 -14.38 -3.40 24.24
C SER A 57 -14.12 -3.87 25.68
N GLY A 58 -12.85 -4.03 26.06
CA GLY A 58 -12.46 -4.44 27.39
C GLY A 58 -12.47 -5.95 27.57
N ASN A 59 -12.58 -6.73 26.48
CA ASN A 59 -12.40 -8.17 26.51
C ASN A 59 -10.99 -8.49 26.99
N GLY A 60 -10.87 -9.47 27.88
CA GLY A 60 -9.59 -9.79 28.47
C GLY A 60 -9.67 -11.01 29.36
N LYS A 61 -8.51 -11.50 29.79
CA LYS A 61 -8.38 -12.60 30.75
C LYS A 61 -7.67 -12.11 32.01
N SER A 62 -8.03 -12.70 33.15
CA SER A 62 -7.22 -12.51 34.36
C SER A 62 -5.90 -13.28 34.21
N LEU A 63 -4.81 -12.65 34.61
CA LEU A 63 -3.49 -13.27 34.74
C LEU A 63 -3.26 -13.85 36.15
N GLY A 64 -4.19 -13.63 37.07
CA GLY A 64 -4.10 -14.09 38.46
C GLY A 64 -4.34 -12.98 39.47
N ARG A 65 -4.39 -13.39 40.74
CA ARG A 65 -4.44 -12.46 41.88
C ARG A 65 -3.12 -11.70 41.94
N LEU A 66 -3.19 -10.39 42.13
CA LEU A 66 -2.01 -9.53 42.20
C LEU A 66 -1.08 -10.01 43.33
N ASP A 67 0.17 -10.22 42.96
CA ASP A 67 1.33 -10.47 43.81
C ASP A 67 2.48 -9.58 43.33
N ASP A 68 3.60 -9.59 44.04
CA ASP A 68 4.75 -8.73 43.75
C ASP A 68 5.27 -8.92 42.30
N ALA A 69 5.24 -10.16 41.79
CA ALA A 69 5.70 -10.47 40.43
C ALA A 69 4.75 -9.91 39.35
N LEU A 70 3.43 -9.99 39.56
CA LEU A 70 2.45 -9.40 38.65
C LEU A 70 2.40 -7.88 38.74
N GLU A 71 2.68 -7.30 39.92
CA GLU A 71 2.83 -5.86 40.09
C GLU A 71 4.07 -5.34 39.34
N GLU A 72 5.22 -6.00 39.46
CA GLU A 72 6.43 -5.69 38.68
C GLU A 72 6.16 -5.79 37.17
N LYS A 73 5.50 -6.87 36.72
CA LYS A 73 5.10 -7.04 35.32
C LYS A 73 4.22 -5.89 34.83
N PHE A 74 3.26 -5.44 35.64
CA PHE A 74 2.39 -4.32 35.29
C PHE A 74 3.16 -3.01 35.15
N HIS A 75 4.06 -2.72 36.09
CA HIS A 75 4.90 -1.51 36.04
C HIS A 75 5.87 -1.53 34.85
N ALA A 76 6.55 -2.64 34.60
CA ALA A 76 7.44 -2.81 33.45
C ALA A 76 6.69 -2.59 32.13
N TYR A 77 5.52 -3.22 31.97
CA TYR A 77 4.66 -3.02 30.79
C TYR A 77 4.26 -1.55 30.60
N ARG A 78 3.84 -0.86 31.68
CA ARG A 78 3.42 0.55 31.63
C ARG A 78 4.58 1.44 31.19
N GLN A 79 5.77 1.22 31.75
CA GLN A 79 6.97 1.97 31.42
C GLN A 79 7.40 1.74 29.97
N GLU A 80 7.48 0.48 29.54
CA GLU A 80 7.84 0.10 28.17
C GLU A 80 6.85 0.69 27.16
N LYS A 81 5.54 0.55 27.41
CA LYS A 81 4.50 1.10 26.53
C LYS A 81 4.60 2.62 26.43
N GLN A 82 4.83 3.32 27.54
CA GLN A 82 5.01 4.76 27.55
C GLN A 82 6.23 5.19 26.73
N GLN A 83 7.35 4.46 26.85
CA GLN A 83 8.56 4.72 26.07
C GLN A 83 8.33 4.50 24.58
N MET A 84 7.69 3.39 24.19
CA MET A 84 7.37 3.12 22.78
C MET A 84 6.40 4.15 22.18
N GLN A 85 5.40 4.60 22.95
CA GLN A 85 4.51 5.68 22.55
C GLN A 85 5.27 6.99 22.34
N ALA A 86 6.15 7.36 23.26
CA ALA A 86 6.96 8.57 23.12
C ALA A 86 7.90 8.51 21.90
N GLN A 87 8.50 7.34 21.62
CA GLN A 87 9.33 7.13 20.43
C GLN A 87 8.52 7.29 19.13
N ARG A 88 7.35 6.64 19.06
CA ARG A 88 6.43 6.77 17.92
C ARG A 88 5.99 8.22 17.70
N ASP A 89 5.59 8.92 18.76
CA ASP A 89 5.09 10.30 18.68
C ASP A 89 6.20 11.28 18.26
N GLY A 90 7.41 11.08 18.78
CA GLY A 90 8.60 11.83 18.35
C GLY A 90 8.94 11.59 16.88
N ALA A 91 8.92 10.32 16.43
CA ALA A 91 9.15 9.97 15.03
C ALA A 91 8.08 10.56 14.10
N TRP A 92 6.82 10.54 14.53
CA TRP A 92 5.70 11.15 13.80
C TRP A 92 5.90 12.65 13.60
N GLY A 93 6.30 13.39 14.64
CA GLY A 93 6.52 14.84 14.52
C GLY A 93 7.53 15.22 13.43
N VAL A 94 8.65 14.51 13.37
CA VAL A 94 9.70 14.74 12.36
C VAL A 94 9.27 14.26 10.96
N LEU A 95 8.49 13.18 10.90
CA LEU A 95 7.91 12.69 9.65
C LEU A 95 6.91 13.69 9.06
N GLU A 96 6.03 14.26 9.89
CA GLU A 96 5.02 15.25 9.48
C GLU A 96 5.67 16.49 8.84
N GLU A 97 6.79 16.97 9.36
CA GLU A 97 7.56 18.07 8.74
C GLU A 97 7.98 17.74 7.31
N SER A 98 8.45 16.51 7.07
CA SER A 98 8.86 16.03 5.74
C SER A 98 7.68 15.97 4.79
N ALA A 99 6.54 15.47 5.27
CA ALA A 99 5.30 15.42 4.50
C ALA A 99 4.79 16.82 4.12
N ARG A 100 4.94 17.81 5.02
CA ARG A 100 4.61 19.21 4.73
C ARG A 100 5.52 19.79 3.63
N LEU A 101 6.82 19.53 3.69
CA LEU A 101 7.77 19.92 2.63
C LEU A 101 7.45 19.23 1.31
N TYR A 102 7.17 17.92 1.34
CA TYR A 102 6.80 17.14 0.17
C TYR A 102 5.62 17.77 -0.59
N ARG A 103 4.57 18.15 0.15
CA ARG A 103 3.39 18.82 -0.40
C ARG A 103 3.73 20.21 -0.95
N ALA A 104 4.53 21.00 -0.22
CA ALA A 104 4.95 22.32 -0.67
C ALA A 104 5.74 22.28 -1.98
N LEU A 105 6.55 21.24 -2.17
CA LEU A 105 7.34 20.99 -3.38
C LEU A 105 6.54 20.36 -4.53
N ARG A 106 5.24 20.11 -4.34
CA ARG A 106 4.31 19.55 -5.33
C ARG A 106 4.83 18.24 -5.96
N LEU A 107 5.46 17.42 -5.13
CA LEU A 107 5.83 16.05 -5.53
C LEU A 107 4.56 15.22 -5.83
N PRO A 108 4.68 14.12 -6.60
CA PRO A 108 3.54 13.25 -6.91
C PRO A 108 2.80 12.78 -5.66
N MET A 109 1.48 12.99 -5.55
CA MET A 109 0.71 12.68 -4.33
C MET A 109 -0.46 11.75 -4.62
N LEU A 110 -0.89 11.01 -3.60
CA LEU A 110 -2.13 10.24 -3.63
C LEU A 110 -3.33 11.06 -3.14
N SER A 111 -4.54 10.56 -3.43
CA SER A 111 -5.75 11.01 -2.76
C SER A 111 -5.66 10.75 -1.24
N SER A 112 -6.31 11.59 -0.43
CA SER A 112 -6.26 11.48 1.04
C SER A 112 -6.87 10.17 1.56
N GLY A 113 -7.86 9.61 0.85
CA GLY A 113 -8.52 8.37 1.29
C GLY A 113 -7.61 7.14 1.29
N ALA A 114 -6.55 7.14 0.46
CA ALA A 114 -5.59 6.04 0.39
C ALA A 114 -4.69 5.98 1.64
N GLY A 115 -4.48 7.12 2.30
CA GLY A 115 -3.57 7.32 3.42
C GLY A 115 -3.74 6.29 4.53
N PRO A 116 -4.89 6.30 5.23
CA PRO A 116 -5.16 5.39 6.34
C PRO A 116 -5.12 3.91 5.95
N ILE A 117 -5.53 3.56 4.72
CA ILE A 117 -5.52 2.17 4.24
C ILE A 117 -4.08 1.68 4.07
N LEU A 118 -3.23 2.45 3.39
CA LEU A 118 -1.85 2.06 3.15
C LEU A 118 -1.02 2.02 4.43
N GLN A 119 -1.22 2.97 5.35
CA GLN A 119 -0.56 2.92 6.66
C GLN A 119 -0.94 1.66 7.44
N GLU A 120 -2.23 1.30 7.46
CA GLU A 120 -2.68 0.09 8.15
C GLU A 120 -2.17 -1.19 7.47
N CYS A 121 -2.16 -1.23 6.13
CA CYS A 121 -1.56 -2.33 5.38
C CYS A 121 -0.08 -2.52 5.73
N ASP A 122 0.70 -1.44 5.75
CA ASP A 122 2.13 -1.51 6.05
C ASP A 122 2.37 -1.84 7.53
N ARG A 123 1.59 -1.28 8.46
CA ARG A 123 1.65 -1.62 9.89
C ARG A 123 1.38 -3.10 10.14
N ARG A 124 0.49 -3.73 9.36
CA ARG A 124 0.21 -5.17 9.39
C ARG A 124 1.21 -6.02 8.59
N GLY A 125 2.15 -5.40 7.87
CA GLY A 125 3.15 -6.10 7.05
C GLY A 125 2.58 -6.70 5.76
N LEU A 126 1.46 -6.16 5.25
CA LEU A 126 0.75 -6.69 4.07
C LEU A 126 1.30 -6.17 2.74
N MET A 127 1.96 -5.00 2.75
CA MET A 127 2.51 -4.39 1.54
C MET A 127 3.68 -5.20 1.00
N GLY A 128 3.62 -5.59 -0.28
CA GLY A 128 4.63 -6.40 -0.97
C GLY A 128 4.57 -7.91 -0.67
N SER A 129 3.95 -8.31 0.43
CA SER A 129 3.73 -9.73 0.77
C SER A 129 2.35 -10.23 0.34
N HIS A 130 1.33 -9.40 0.48
CA HIS A 130 -0.07 -9.73 0.17
C HIS A 130 -0.69 -8.76 -0.82
N LEU A 131 -0.27 -7.49 -0.79
CA LEU A 131 -0.89 -6.40 -1.54
C LEU A 131 0.15 -5.61 -2.31
N LEU A 132 -0.15 -5.35 -3.58
CA LEU A 132 0.53 -4.38 -4.43
C LEU A 132 -0.43 -3.23 -4.74
N VAL A 133 0.06 -1.99 -4.74
CA VAL A 133 -0.70 -0.85 -5.26
C VAL A 133 -0.67 -0.89 -6.77
N VAL A 134 -1.85 -0.87 -7.37
CA VAL A 134 -2.01 -0.90 -8.83
C VAL A 134 -2.87 0.30 -9.26
N GLY A 135 -3.32 0.29 -10.52
CA GLY A 135 -4.13 1.38 -11.03
C GLY A 135 -3.35 2.69 -11.15
N THR A 136 -4.03 3.83 -11.02
CA THR A 136 -3.38 5.14 -11.25
C THR A 136 -2.42 5.52 -10.12
N ASN A 137 -2.65 5.04 -8.90
CA ASN A 137 -1.85 5.36 -7.73
C ASN A 137 -0.40 4.85 -7.82
N ALA A 138 -0.15 3.77 -8.57
CA ALA A 138 1.20 3.26 -8.84
C ALA A 138 2.06 4.26 -9.63
N ILE A 139 1.46 5.17 -10.42
CA ILE A 139 2.20 6.16 -11.22
C ILE A 139 3.03 7.08 -10.32
N ALA A 140 2.54 7.44 -9.13
CA ALA A 140 3.29 8.25 -8.18
C ALA A 140 4.59 7.56 -7.74
N ALA A 141 4.55 6.24 -7.49
CA ALA A 141 5.75 5.47 -7.14
C ALA A 141 6.75 5.42 -8.31
N TYR A 142 6.27 5.24 -9.54
CA TYR A 142 7.15 5.21 -10.71
C TYR A 142 7.78 6.57 -11.03
N ALA A 143 7.09 7.68 -10.79
CA ALA A 143 7.67 9.02 -10.91
C ALA A 143 8.84 9.21 -9.92
N LEU A 144 8.68 8.74 -8.67
CA LEU A 144 9.75 8.74 -7.68
C LEU A 144 10.93 7.85 -8.10
N GLU A 145 10.64 6.65 -8.60
CA GLU A 145 11.65 5.71 -9.09
C GLU A 145 12.44 6.25 -10.30
N ALA A 146 11.78 7.03 -11.17
CA ALA A 146 12.40 7.73 -12.29
C ALA A 146 13.10 9.04 -11.90
N ALA A 147 13.10 9.41 -10.63
CA ALA A 147 13.62 10.68 -10.11
C ALA A 147 13.05 11.92 -10.85
N GLY A 148 11.79 11.86 -11.30
CA GLY A 148 11.14 12.96 -12.00
C GLY A 148 9.67 12.74 -12.34
N PHE A 149 9.00 13.80 -12.77
CA PHE A 149 7.61 13.74 -13.21
C PHE A 149 7.52 13.05 -14.58
N LEU A 150 6.58 12.11 -14.72
CA LEU A 150 6.37 11.38 -15.97
C LEU A 150 5.56 12.24 -16.95
N VAL A 151 6.18 12.65 -18.05
CA VAL A 151 5.55 13.55 -19.03
C VAL A 151 4.44 12.81 -19.77
N GLY A 152 3.21 13.32 -19.66
CA GLY A 152 2.04 12.78 -20.35
C GLY A 152 1.30 11.66 -19.61
N ALA A 153 1.77 11.25 -18.42
CA ALA A 153 1.05 10.30 -17.57
C ALA A 153 -0.02 11.02 -16.74
N PRO A 154 -1.32 10.66 -16.86
CA PRO A 154 -2.35 11.14 -15.94
C PRO A 154 -2.15 10.53 -14.54
N GLU A 155 -2.09 11.38 -13.51
CA GLU A 155 -1.66 10.99 -12.16
C GLU A 155 -2.80 10.76 -11.16
N GLU A 156 -4.05 11.13 -11.46
CA GLU A 156 -5.11 11.13 -10.44
C GLU A 156 -6.39 10.34 -10.81
N THR A 157 -6.90 9.61 -9.82
CA THR A 157 -8.24 9.02 -9.76
C THR A 157 -8.65 8.96 -8.28
N GLU A 158 -9.93 9.12 -7.95
CA GLU A 158 -10.39 8.97 -6.56
C GLU A 158 -10.44 7.49 -6.12
N ASP A 159 -10.54 6.57 -7.08
CA ASP A 159 -10.52 5.12 -6.87
C ASP A 159 -9.16 4.61 -6.32
N PHE A 160 -9.21 3.60 -5.45
CA PHE A 160 -8.02 2.96 -4.90
C PHE A 160 -7.96 1.47 -5.24
N ASP A 161 -7.08 1.12 -6.17
CA ASP A 161 -6.91 -0.25 -6.65
C ASP A 161 -5.72 -0.95 -5.95
N LEU A 162 -5.96 -2.14 -5.42
CA LEU A 162 -4.93 -3.04 -4.90
C LEU A 162 -4.97 -4.39 -5.62
N ALA A 163 -3.81 -4.99 -5.88
CA ALA A 163 -3.72 -6.37 -6.36
C ALA A 163 -3.32 -7.30 -5.21
N TRP A 164 -4.09 -8.38 -5.03
CA TRP A 164 -3.72 -9.49 -4.16
C TRP A 164 -2.60 -10.31 -4.79
N SER A 165 -1.52 -10.48 -4.03
CA SER A 165 -0.24 -11.05 -4.50
C SER A 165 0.33 -12.14 -3.60
N ALA A 166 -0.38 -12.51 -2.52
CA ALA A 166 0.09 -13.52 -1.57
C ALA A 166 0.39 -14.86 -2.26
N ILE A 167 1.57 -15.41 -2.00
CA ILE A 167 2.01 -16.68 -2.61
C ILE A 167 1.38 -17.88 -1.92
N GLU A 168 1.18 -17.77 -0.60
CA GLU A 168 0.62 -18.81 0.25
C GLU A 168 -0.56 -18.28 1.05
N SER A 169 -1.45 -19.17 1.48
CA SER A 169 -2.54 -18.80 2.38
C SER A 169 -2.05 -18.77 3.82
N GLU A 170 -2.24 -17.65 4.53
CA GLU A 170 -1.87 -17.51 5.94
C GLU A 170 -2.86 -18.16 6.92
N GLY A 171 -3.89 -18.87 6.44
CA GLY A 171 -4.93 -19.45 7.29
C GLY A 171 -5.84 -18.44 8.00
N ARG A 172 -5.61 -17.13 7.81
CA ARG A 172 -6.54 -16.06 8.24
C ARG A 172 -7.61 -15.83 7.18
N ASP A 173 -8.84 -16.12 7.58
CA ASP A 173 -9.97 -16.17 6.66
C ASP A 173 -10.54 -14.80 6.28
N THR A 174 -10.19 -13.70 6.98
CA THR A 174 -10.77 -12.35 6.85
C THR A 174 -9.74 -11.21 6.90
N LEU A 175 -8.49 -11.50 6.53
CA LEU A 175 -7.35 -10.60 6.70
C LEU A 175 -7.57 -9.20 6.08
N LEU A 176 -8.04 -9.14 4.83
CA LEU A 176 -8.27 -7.88 4.12
C LEU A 176 -9.49 -7.14 4.67
N TRP A 177 -10.56 -7.88 4.98
CA TRP A 177 -11.77 -7.30 5.55
C TRP A 177 -11.52 -6.69 6.93
N ASP A 178 -10.80 -7.38 7.80
CA ASP A 178 -10.43 -6.89 9.13
C ASP A 178 -9.47 -5.69 9.05
N MET A 179 -8.70 -5.58 7.97
CA MET A 179 -7.86 -4.41 7.68
C MET A 179 -8.73 -3.21 7.30
N LEU A 180 -9.62 -3.35 6.32
CA LEU A 180 -10.51 -2.26 5.93
C LEU A 180 -11.39 -1.80 7.11
N LYS A 181 -11.93 -2.75 7.89
CA LYS A 181 -12.79 -2.45 9.05
C LYS A 181 -12.08 -1.77 10.21
N SER A 182 -10.77 -1.99 10.40
CA SER A 182 -10.02 -1.26 11.42
C SER A 182 -9.74 0.19 11.00
N VAL A 183 -9.59 0.43 9.69
CA VAL A 183 -9.44 1.77 9.14
C VAL A 183 -10.75 2.55 9.24
N ASP A 184 -11.85 1.94 8.78
CA ASP A 184 -13.17 2.54 8.84
C ASP A 184 -14.25 1.44 9.01
N PRO A 185 -14.95 1.38 10.15
CA PRO A 185 -15.95 0.35 10.39
C PRO A 185 -17.16 0.44 9.44
N THR A 186 -17.32 1.56 8.71
CA THR A 186 -18.43 1.79 7.78
C THR A 186 -18.22 1.17 6.40
N PHE A 187 -17.05 0.58 6.11
CA PHE A 187 -16.85 -0.15 4.85
C PHE A 187 -17.89 -1.25 4.66
N THR A 188 -18.56 -1.28 3.52
CA THR A 188 -19.46 -2.36 3.11
C THR A 188 -19.03 -2.89 1.74
N VAL A 189 -19.32 -4.16 1.46
CA VAL A 189 -19.07 -4.73 0.12
C VAL A 189 -20.14 -4.18 -0.83
N ASN A 190 -19.73 -3.76 -2.02
CA ASN A 190 -20.66 -3.41 -3.07
C ASN A 190 -21.36 -4.69 -3.56
N THR A 191 -22.69 -4.77 -3.40
CA THR A 191 -23.47 -5.97 -3.76
C THR A 191 -23.53 -6.23 -5.26
N GLU A 192 -23.37 -5.21 -6.09
CA GLU A 192 -23.32 -5.33 -7.55
C GLU A 192 -21.91 -5.63 -8.06
N ARG A 193 -20.89 -5.24 -7.29
CA ARG A 193 -19.47 -5.43 -7.60
C ARG A 193 -18.76 -5.99 -6.37
N THR A 194 -18.88 -7.29 -6.18
CA THR A 194 -18.41 -7.97 -4.96
C THR A 194 -16.91 -7.82 -4.70
N PHE A 195 -16.14 -7.41 -5.70
CA PHE A 195 -14.71 -7.10 -5.66
C PHE A 195 -14.37 -5.67 -5.17
N GLN A 196 -15.39 -4.85 -4.90
CA GLN A 196 -15.24 -3.50 -4.36
C GLN A 196 -15.79 -3.39 -2.94
N ALA A 197 -15.12 -2.58 -2.12
CA ALA A 197 -15.60 -2.13 -0.83
C ALA A 197 -15.76 -0.59 -0.85
N ARG A 198 -16.80 -0.08 -0.20
CA ARG A 198 -17.08 1.36 -0.12
C ARG A 198 -17.44 1.77 1.30
N ASN A 199 -16.93 2.90 1.78
CA ASN A 199 -17.28 3.42 3.10
C ASN A 199 -18.43 4.45 3.05
N ALA A 200 -18.83 4.97 4.21
CA ALA A 200 -19.90 5.98 4.32
C ALA A 200 -19.58 7.32 3.61
N LYS A 201 -18.31 7.57 3.28
CA LYS A 201 -17.85 8.74 2.51
C LYS A 201 -17.79 8.47 1.00
N ALA A 202 -18.33 7.34 0.55
CA ALA A 202 -18.27 6.87 -0.83
C ALA A 202 -16.84 6.63 -1.37
N TYR A 203 -15.85 6.48 -0.50
CA TYR A 203 -14.49 6.11 -0.93
C TYR A 203 -14.46 4.63 -1.31
N GLU A 204 -14.02 4.33 -2.52
CA GLU A 204 -14.03 3.00 -3.11
C GLU A 204 -12.64 2.37 -3.13
N VAL A 205 -12.57 1.13 -2.63
CA VAL A 205 -11.40 0.26 -2.71
C VAL A 205 -11.73 -0.92 -3.58
N GLU A 206 -10.96 -1.11 -4.63
CA GLU A 206 -11.09 -2.24 -5.56
C GLU A 206 -9.94 -3.21 -5.36
N ILE A 207 -10.27 -4.50 -5.27
CA ILE A 207 -9.30 -5.58 -5.14
C ILE A 207 -9.28 -6.37 -6.43
N LEU A 208 -8.08 -6.56 -6.97
CA LEU A 208 -7.81 -7.35 -8.16
C LEU A 208 -7.02 -8.60 -7.76
N VAL A 209 -7.15 -9.68 -8.53
CA VAL A 209 -6.40 -10.91 -8.26
C VAL A 209 -6.06 -11.63 -9.56
N ALA A 210 -4.86 -12.20 -9.61
CA ALA A 210 -4.45 -13.12 -10.65
C ALA A 210 -5.01 -14.53 -10.39
N PRO A 211 -5.37 -15.32 -11.42
CA PRO A 211 -5.78 -16.72 -11.28
C PRO A 211 -4.88 -17.54 -10.36
N SER A 212 -3.56 -17.43 -10.50
CA SER A 212 -2.55 -18.13 -9.70
C SER A 212 -2.57 -17.80 -8.21
N ARG A 213 -3.19 -16.67 -7.82
CA ARG A 213 -3.26 -16.19 -6.43
C ARG A 213 -4.64 -16.29 -5.82
N ALA A 214 -5.67 -16.54 -6.61
CA ALA A 214 -7.07 -16.49 -6.17
C ALA A 214 -7.36 -17.43 -4.99
N GLU A 215 -6.76 -18.62 -4.97
CA GLU A 215 -6.96 -19.62 -3.92
C GLU A 215 -6.26 -19.29 -2.59
N THR A 216 -5.28 -18.38 -2.61
CA THR A 216 -4.53 -17.98 -1.40
C THR A 216 -5.32 -16.99 -0.53
N LEU A 217 -6.29 -16.29 -1.14
CA LEU A 217 -7.19 -15.39 -0.44
C LEU A 217 -8.17 -16.20 0.44
N GLY A 218 -8.13 -15.98 1.75
CA GLY A 218 -8.95 -16.69 2.73
C GLY A 218 -10.43 -16.73 2.34
N ARG A 219 -11.19 -17.78 2.67
CA ARG A 219 -12.52 -18.07 2.05
C ARG A 219 -13.67 -17.18 2.54
N ARG A 220 -13.49 -16.49 3.66
CA ARG A 220 -14.48 -15.54 4.21
C ARG A 220 -14.12 -14.08 3.95
N ASP A 221 -12.94 -13.83 3.41
CA ASP A 221 -12.40 -12.51 3.18
C ASP A 221 -13.23 -11.72 2.17
N ARG A 222 -13.12 -10.40 2.27
CA ARG A 222 -13.91 -9.43 1.51
C ARG A 222 -13.06 -8.17 1.25
N PRO A 223 -13.27 -7.48 0.12
CA PRO A 223 -14.16 -7.86 -0.99
C PRO A 223 -13.63 -9.10 -1.77
N ARG A 224 -14.47 -9.68 -2.64
CA ARG A 224 -14.19 -10.90 -3.43
C ARG A 224 -13.80 -10.54 -4.86
N PRO A 225 -12.50 -10.49 -5.19
CA PRO A 225 -12.06 -10.27 -6.55
C PRO A 225 -12.45 -11.43 -7.46
N VAL A 226 -12.78 -11.12 -8.72
CA VAL A 226 -12.85 -12.10 -9.80
C VAL A 226 -11.44 -12.28 -10.36
N PRO A 227 -10.94 -13.50 -10.57
CA PRO A 227 -9.64 -13.70 -11.17
C PRO A 227 -9.56 -13.14 -12.60
N LEU A 228 -8.55 -12.34 -12.86
CA LEU A 228 -8.31 -11.68 -14.14
C LEU A 228 -6.94 -12.12 -14.70
N PRO A 229 -6.87 -12.79 -15.86
CA PRO A 229 -5.60 -13.27 -16.43
C PRO A 229 -4.54 -12.17 -16.57
N GLU A 230 -4.95 -10.95 -16.92
CA GLU A 230 -4.03 -9.80 -17.06
C GLU A 230 -3.36 -9.35 -15.76
N GLN A 231 -3.75 -9.90 -14.61
CA GLN A 231 -3.10 -9.63 -13.32
C GLN A 231 -1.87 -10.52 -13.11
N GLU A 232 -1.71 -11.63 -13.85
CA GLU A 232 -0.51 -12.47 -13.78
C GLU A 232 0.75 -11.68 -14.12
N TRP A 233 0.67 -10.79 -15.11
CA TRP A 233 1.80 -9.96 -15.54
C TRP A 233 2.28 -9.02 -14.44
N LEU A 234 1.38 -8.55 -13.56
CA LEU A 234 1.75 -7.66 -12.45
C LEU A 234 2.51 -8.37 -11.32
N LEU A 235 2.61 -9.70 -11.36
CA LEU A 235 3.39 -10.50 -10.42
C LEU A 235 4.82 -10.77 -10.91
N LEU A 236 5.13 -10.42 -12.15
CA LEU A 236 6.44 -10.63 -12.77
C LEU A 236 7.43 -9.53 -12.39
N GLY A 237 8.72 -9.82 -12.61
CA GLY A 237 9.80 -8.86 -12.43
C GLY A 237 10.03 -8.50 -10.96
N ARG A 238 10.50 -7.27 -10.71
CA ARG A 238 10.73 -6.78 -9.35
C ARG A 238 9.82 -5.59 -9.03
N PRO A 239 9.17 -5.56 -7.86
CA PRO A 239 8.32 -4.44 -7.49
C PRO A 239 9.14 -3.17 -7.22
N VAL A 240 8.47 -2.02 -7.33
CA VAL A 240 8.97 -0.71 -6.90
C VAL A 240 8.47 -0.42 -5.49
N ASP A 241 9.36 0.04 -4.62
CA ASP A 241 9.07 0.42 -3.24
C ASP A 241 9.37 1.91 -3.08
N GLN A 242 8.33 2.72 -2.84
CA GLN A 242 8.46 4.16 -2.65
C GLN A 242 7.60 4.69 -1.51
N VAL A 243 8.08 5.70 -0.80
CA VAL A 243 7.29 6.44 0.20
C VAL A 243 6.83 7.76 -0.42
N VAL A 244 5.52 7.97 -0.44
CA VAL A 244 4.88 9.19 -0.97
C VAL A 244 4.04 9.86 0.13
N ALA A 245 3.53 11.06 -0.14
CA ALA A 245 2.51 11.68 0.69
C ALA A 245 1.15 11.73 -0.02
N CYS A 246 0.09 11.64 0.77
CA CYS A 246 -1.26 11.99 0.36
C CYS A 246 -1.44 13.52 0.36
N ARG A 247 -2.52 14.00 -0.27
CA ARG A 247 -2.87 15.44 -0.31
C ARG A 247 -3.03 16.09 1.06
N ASP A 248 -3.56 15.36 2.03
CA ASP A 248 -3.68 15.82 3.41
C ASP A 248 -2.33 15.86 4.15
N GLY A 249 -1.27 15.31 3.56
CA GLY A 249 0.06 15.19 4.14
C GLY A 249 0.32 13.83 4.78
N THR A 250 -0.62 12.89 4.74
CA THR A 250 -0.41 11.54 5.28
C THR A 250 0.68 10.82 4.50
N PRO A 251 1.83 10.46 5.12
CA PRO A 251 2.87 9.72 4.43
C PRO A 251 2.50 8.24 4.35
N VAL A 252 2.79 7.59 3.22
CA VAL A 252 2.46 6.19 2.94
C VAL A 252 3.51 5.51 2.11
N ARG A 253 3.71 4.21 2.34
CA ARG A 253 4.52 3.35 1.49
C ARG A 253 3.66 2.72 0.40
N ILE A 254 4.15 2.79 -0.83
CA ILE A 254 3.63 2.09 -2.00
C ILE A 254 4.62 0.98 -2.34
N ILE A 255 4.13 -0.25 -2.43
CA ILE A 255 4.78 -1.32 -3.20
C ILE A 255 3.98 -1.50 -4.47
N ALA A 256 4.53 -1.13 -5.62
CA ALA A 256 3.91 -1.25 -6.94
C ALA A 256 4.56 -2.39 -7.75
N PRO A 257 3.87 -2.97 -8.75
CA PRO A 257 4.47 -3.94 -9.66
C PRO A 257 5.75 -3.45 -10.35
N ASP A 258 6.45 -4.36 -11.03
CA ASP A 258 7.52 -3.95 -11.95
C ASP A 258 6.96 -2.99 -13.01
N PRO A 259 7.59 -1.82 -13.22
CA PRO A 259 7.08 -0.77 -14.07
C PRO A 259 6.97 -1.20 -15.53
N ARG A 260 7.83 -2.13 -16.00
CA ARG A 260 7.80 -2.63 -17.38
C ARG A 260 6.54 -3.44 -17.65
N TRP A 261 6.26 -4.39 -16.77
CA TRP A 261 5.07 -5.25 -16.85
C TRP A 261 3.79 -4.44 -16.64
N PHE A 262 3.79 -3.51 -15.69
CA PHE A 262 2.67 -2.59 -15.48
C PHE A 262 2.38 -1.74 -16.73
N ALA A 263 3.42 -1.15 -17.35
CA ALA A 263 3.22 -0.28 -18.51
C ALA A 263 2.67 -1.05 -19.71
N LEU A 264 3.18 -2.26 -19.96
CA LEU A 264 2.67 -3.13 -21.02
C LEU A 264 1.25 -3.61 -20.75
N GLN A 265 0.93 -3.96 -19.50
CA GLN A 265 -0.45 -4.29 -19.12
C GLN A 265 -1.39 -3.10 -19.39
N LYS A 266 -0.97 -1.86 -19.10
CA LYS A 266 -1.75 -0.65 -19.43
C LYS A 266 -1.98 -0.50 -20.93
N LEU A 267 -0.97 -0.73 -21.76
CA LEU A 267 -1.14 -0.70 -23.22
C LEU A 267 -2.12 -1.77 -23.69
N TRP A 268 -1.99 -3.01 -23.20
CA TRP A 268 -2.92 -4.09 -23.51
C TRP A 268 -4.36 -3.76 -23.06
N MET A 269 -4.54 -3.27 -21.83
CA MET A 269 -5.85 -2.86 -21.30
C MET A 269 -6.50 -1.76 -22.15
N SER A 270 -5.71 -0.88 -22.76
CA SER A 270 -6.23 0.18 -23.63
C SER A 270 -6.85 -0.33 -24.93
N GLU A 271 -6.46 -1.53 -25.37
CA GLU A 271 -6.93 -2.18 -26.60
C GLU A 271 -7.90 -3.35 -26.32
N LYS A 272 -8.01 -3.80 -25.06
CA LYS A 272 -8.92 -4.87 -24.63
C LYS A 272 -10.38 -4.61 -25.07
N GLU A 273 -11.00 -5.62 -25.65
CA GLU A 273 -12.43 -5.63 -25.95
C GLU A 273 -13.25 -5.48 -24.65
N GLY A 274 -14.33 -4.70 -24.71
CA GLY A 274 -15.16 -4.42 -23.52
C GLY A 274 -14.53 -3.47 -22.48
N ARG A 275 -13.29 -3.01 -22.66
CA ARG A 275 -12.73 -1.94 -21.80
C ARG A 275 -13.58 -0.68 -21.93
N ASN A 276 -13.92 -0.07 -20.79
CA ASN A 276 -14.65 1.19 -20.73
C ASN A 276 -13.97 2.24 -21.65
N PRO A 277 -14.69 2.80 -22.65
CA PRO A 277 -14.14 3.79 -23.58
C PRO A 277 -13.52 5.02 -22.89
N LEU A 278 -14.01 5.40 -21.71
CA LEU A 278 -13.47 6.52 -20.92
C LEU A 278 -12.13 6.18 -20.25
N LYS A 279 -11.85 4.89 -20.00
CA LYS A 279 -10.58 4.44 -19.40
C LYS A 279 -9.48 4.19 -20.44
N ARG A 280 -9.83 3.82 -21.69
CA ARG A 280 -8.86 3.48 -22.76
C ARG A 280 -7.79 4.57 -23.03
N PRO A 281 -8.13 5.86 -23.23
CA PRO A 281 -7.11 6.89 -23.48
C PRO A 281 -6.21 7.14 -22.27
N LYS A 282 -6.73 6.94 -21.05
CA LYS A 282 -5.94 7.05 -19.83
C LYS A 282 -4.93 5.91 -19.74
N ASP A 283 -5.39 4.67 -19.92
CA ASP A 283 -4.52 3.49 -19.89
C ASP A 283 -3.40 3.58 -20.94
N ARG A 284 -3.72 3.96 -22.18
CA ARG A 284 -2.71 4.15 -23.24
C ARG A 284 -1.67 5.21 -22.87
N ARG A 285 -2.11 6.38 -22.39
CA ARG A 285 -1.19 7.47 -21.99
C ARG A 285 -0.28 7.06 -20.84
N GLN A 286 -0.83 6.38 -19.82
CA GLN A 286 -0.02 5.86 -18.71
C GLN A 286 1.02 4.84 -19.19
N GLY A 287 0.63 3.88 -20.03
CA GLY A 287 1.54 2.87 -20.56
C GLY A 287 2.66 3.47 -21.42
N VAL A 288 2.33 4.35 -22.36
CA VAL A 288 3.34 5.01 -23.22
C VAL A 288 4.27 5.89 -22.40
N ALA A 289 3.74 6.75 -21.52
CA ALA A 289 4.55 7.65 -20.71
C ALA A 289 5.51 6.89 -19.80
N LEU A 290 5.06 5.78 -19.20
CA LEU A 290 5.91 4.98 -18.32
C LEU A 290 6.98 4.22 -19.10
N LEU A 291 6.68 3.61 -20.26
CA LEU A 291 7.72 2.95 -21.08
C LEU A 291 8.77 3.96 -21.57
N ASN A 292 8.36 5.15 -21.99
CA ASN A 292 9.28 6.22 -22.36
C ASN A 292 10.17 6.63 -21.18
N ALA A 293 9.60 6.75 -19.98
CA ALA A 293 10.36 7.09 -18.78
C ALA A 293 11.32 5.98 -18.36
N ILE A 294 10.94 4.72 -18.54
CA ILE A 294 11.81 3.57 -18.28
C ILE A 294 13.04 3.63 -19.20
N ASP A 295 12.81 3.78 -20.51
CA ASP A 295 13.86 3.82 -21.53
C ASP A 295 14.81 5.02 -21.34
N GLU A 296 14.29 6.16 -20.87
CA GLU A 296 15.07 7.39 -20.67
C GLU A 296 15.80 7.47 -19.32
N ALA A 297 15.16 7.04 -18.22
CA ALA A 297 15.59 7.41 -16.86
C ALA A 297 15.65 6.26 -15.85
N MET A 298 15.27 5.03 -16.21
CA MET A 298 15.24 3.89 -15.28
C MET A 298 16.10 2.72 -15.76
N PRO A 299 17.44 2.89 -15.86
CA PRO A 299 18.34 1.86 -16.39
C PRO A 299 18.31 0.54 -15.60
N GLN A 300 17.92 0.60 -14.32
CA GLN A 300 17.72 -0.58 -13.51
C GLN A 300 16.61 -1.48 -14.07
N PHE A 301 15.63 -0.94 -14.80
CA PHE A 301 14.53 -1.65 -15.45
C PHE A 301 14.73 -1.69 -16.98
N SER A 302 15.87 -2.22 -17.41
CA SER A 302 16.23 -2.32 -18.83
C SER A 302 15.14 -2.97 -19.69
N LEU A 303 14.95 -2.41 -20.89
CA LEU A 303 14.06 -2.88 -21.96
C LEU A 303 14.86 -3.52 -23.11
N ASP A 304 15.95 -4.22 -22.78
CA ASP A 304 16.85 -4.88 -23.72
C ASP A 304 16.28 -6.18 -24.34
N GLU A 305 17.09 -6.85 -25.15
CA GLU A 305 16.76 -8.12 -25.80
C GLU A 305 16.42 -9.24 -24.80
N SER A 306 17.02 -9.23 -23.60
CA SER A 306 16.70 -10.21 -22.55
C SER A 306 15.28 -10.00 -22.05
N PHE A 307 14.90 -8.75 -21.79
CA PHE A 307 13.52 -8.42 -21.43
C PHE A 307 12.54 -8.76 -22.56
N GLU A 308 12.87 -8.43 -23.81
CA GLU A 308 11.99 -8.73 -24.95
C GLU A 308 11.77 -10.25 -25.12
N ALA A 309 12.78 -11.08 -24.85
CA ALA A 309 12.68 -12.53 -24.91
C ALA A 309 11.73 -13.12 -23.84
N GLU A 310 11.58 -12.46 -22.70
CA GLU A 310 10.71 -12.88 -21.59
C GLU A 310 9.23 -12.48 -21.78
N LEU A 311 8.91 -11.64 -22.78
CA LEU A 311 7.55 -11.13 -22.96
C LEU A 311 6.54 -12.28 -23.22
N PRO A 312 5.41 -12.31 -22.49
CA PRO A 312 4.23 -13.07 -22.88
C PRO A 312 3.77 -12.69 -24.29
N ASP A 313 3.22 -13.65 -25.03
CA ASP A 313 2.81 -13.45 -26.43
C ASP A 313 1.78 -12.34 -26.58
N GLU A 314 0.90 -12.16 -25.60
CA GLU A 314 -0.12 -11.11 -25.58
C GLU A 314 0.47 -9.70 -25.43
N LEU A 315 1.66 -9.56 -24.85
CA LEU A 315 2.30 -8.26 -24.62
C LEU A 315 3.27 -7.85 -25.74
N LYS A 316 3.79 -8.82 -26.52
CA LYS A 316 4.72 -8.57 -27.64
C LYS A 316 4.20 -7.53 -28.66
N PRO A 317 2.93 -7.60 -29.13
CA PRO A 317 2.43 -6.61 -30.09
C PRO A 317 2.44 -5.18 -29.54
N HIS A 318 2.10 -5.01 -28.26
CA HIS A 318 2.08 -3.70 -27.61
C HIS A 318 3.47 -3.12 -27.40
N TYR A 319 4.43 -3.96 -26.99
CA TYR A 319 5.84 -3.56 -26.87
C TYR A 319 6.41 -3.12 -28.23
N ARG A 320 6.23 -3.93 -29.28
CA ARG A 320 6.71 -3.61 -30.64
C ARG A 320 6.09 -2.34 -31.19
N LYS A 321 4.77 -2.18 -31.02
CA LYS A 321 4.06 -0.97 -31.44
C LYS A 321 4.58 0.28 -30.75
N TRP A 322 4.87 0.21 -29.45
CA TRP A 322 5.49 1.31 -28.72
C TRP A 322 6.92 1.60 -29.22
N ARG A 323 7.75 0.58 -29.43
CA ARG A 323 9.12 0.73 -29.96
C ARG A 323 9.17 1.39 -31.35
N LEU A 324 8.15 1.19 -32.18
CA LEU A 324 8.08 1.74 -33.54
C LEU A 324 7.63 3.21 -33.61
N GLY A 325 7.05 3.76 -32.53
CA GLY A 325 6.51 5.13 -32.48
C GLY A 325 5.01 5.22 -32.77
#